data_AF-A0A2T2N0R2-F1
#
_entry.id   AF-A0A2T2N0R2-F1
#
_cell.length_a   1.000
_cell.length_b   1.000
_cell.length_c   1.000
_cell.angle_alpha   90.00
_cell.angle_beta   90.00
_cell.angle_gamma   90.00
#
_symmetry.space_group_name_H-M   'P 1'
#
loop_
_entity.id
_entity.type
_entity.pdbx_description
1 polymer ?
#
loop_
_entity_poly.entity_id
_entity_poly.type
_entity_poly.pdbx_seq_one_letter_code
_entity_poly.pdbx_strand_id
1 'polypeptide(L)'
;MDTVRMLPPVDGLVLWASDWKGGDVIYSSFPMCHGAGIIMDILMPVHYDLTCVLGPPEIIANILSIEKLVQSARINIWSMVPLLVDKLGETPDVLDKLRSPPSRFICVSGGLVPVTSASKVNGVLRVLNLTGTTEGLFIGNLVVDRDDWS
;
A
#
# COMPACT_ATOMS: atom_id res chain seq x y z
N MET A 1 9.67 15.55 -1.96
CA MET A 1 9.63 14.13 -1.61
C MET A 1 10.87 13.73 -0.80
N ASP A 2 12.06 14.19 -1.17
CA ASP A 2 13.32 13.95 -0.44
C ASP A 2 13.26 14.35 1.05
N THR A 3 12.58 15.44 1.36
CA THR A 3 12.35 15.92 2.73
C THR A 3 11.49 15.00 3.58
N VAL A 4 10.65 14.13 2.99
CA VAL A 4 9.78 13.23 3.75
C VAL A 4 10.65 12.32 4.63
N ARG A 5 11.75 11.76 4.13
CA ARG A 5 12.65 10.92 4.93
C ARG A 5 13.35 11.64 6.08
N MET A 6 13.44 12.96 5.99
CA MET A 6 14.16 13.80 6.94
C MET A 6 13.24 14.35 8.03
N LEU A 7 11.93 14.12 7.96
CA LEU A 7 11.03 14.57 9.01
C LEU A 7 11.26 13.71 10.27
N PRO A 8 11.43 14.35 11.44
CA PRO A 8 11.57 13.62 12.70
C PRO A 8 10.25 12.92 13.05
N PRO A 9 10.29 11.88 13.90
CA PRO A 9 9.10 11.35 14.53
C PRO A 9 8.32 12.46 15.26
N VAL A 10 6.98 12.37 15.22
CA VAL A 10 6.08 13.31 15.90
C VAL A 10 5.31 12.52 16.96
N ASP A 11 5.38 12.95 18.22
CA ASP A 11 4.73 12.27 19.35
C ASP A 11 5.06 10.76 19.44
N GLY A 12 6.28 10.38 19.05
CA GLY A 12 6.74 8.98 19.03
C GLY A 12 6.30 8.17 17.80
N LEU A 13 5.46 8.75 16.93
CA LEU A 13 5.01 8.12 15.69
C LEU A 13 5.99 8.40 14.55
N VAL A 14 6.22 7.38 13.73
CA VAL A 14 7.09 7.46 12.55
C VAL A 14 6.27 7.68 11.28
N LEU A 15 6.92 8.13 10.22
CA LEU A 15 6.27 8.31 8.93
C LEU A 15 5.87 6.98 8.31
N TRP A 16 4.79 6.99 7.52
CA TRP A 16 4.29 5.83 6.77
C TRP A 16 5.34 5.15 5.87
N ALA A 17 6.34 5.90 5.41
CA ALA A 17 7.40 5.40 4.53
C ALA A 17 8.67 4.92 5.26
N SER A 18 8.66 4.87 6.60
CA SER A 18 9.85 4.59 7.42
C SER A 18 10.41 3.16 7.28
N ASP A 19 9.57 2.17 6.98
CA ASP A 19 10.00 0.76 6.81
C ASP A 19 10.27 0.38 5.34
N TRP A 20 10.38 1.36 4.43
CA TRP A 20 10.67 1.12 3.01
C TRP A 20 12.18 0.93 2.81
N LYS A 21 12.61 -0.23 2.29
CA LYS A 21 14.04 -0.62 2.21
C LYS A 21 14.47 -0.81 0.76
N GLY A 22 15.71 -0.45 0.46
CA GLY A 22 16.31 -0.74 -0.84
C GLY A 22 16.24 -2.24 -1.15
N GLY A 23 15.87 -2.56 -2.39
CA GLY A 23 15.63 -3.91 -2.87
C GLY A 23 14.24 -4.49 -2.58
N ASP A 24 13.39 -3.78 -1.83
CA ASP A 24 11.98 -4.19 -1.69
C ASP A 24 11.25 -4.12 -3.04
N VAL A 25 10.21 -4.94 -3.16
CA VAL A 25 9.33 -5.01 -4.33
C VAL A 25 7.98 -4.38 -3.99
N ILE A 26 7.51 -3.46 -4.82
CA ILE A 26 6.21 -2.79 -4.69
C ILE A 26 5.30 -3.10 -5.86
N TYR A 27 4.00 -3.22 -5.58
CA TYR A 27 2.94 -3.25 -6.58
C TYR A 27 1.87 -2.22 -6.24
N SER A 28 1.41 -1.47 -7.24
CA SER A 28 0.29 -0.54 -7.14
C SER A 28 -0.89 -1.03 -7.97
N SER A 29 -2.09 -0.97 -7.38
CA SER A 29 -3.33 -1.23 -8.11
C SER A 29 -3.87 -0.01 -8.85
N PHE A 30 -3.21 1.14 -8.76
CA PHE A 30 -3.67 2.39 -9.38
C PHE A 30 -3.27 2.45 -10.86
N PRO A 31 -4.11 3.00 -11.74
CA PRO A 31 -3.70 3.33 -13.10
C PRO A 31 -2.57 4.37 -13.10
N MET A 32 -1.68 4.30 -14.09
CA MET A 32 -0.56 5.24 -14.25
C MET A 32 -1.00 6.70 -14.52
N CYS A 33 -2.26 6.93 -14.91
CA CYS A 33 -2.82 8.27 -15.06
C CYS A 33 -3.34 8.87 -13.74
N HIS A 34 -3.40 8.08 -12.67
CA HIS A 34 -3.82 8.53 -11.35
C HIS A 34 -2.59 9.02 -10.55
N GLY A 35 -2.74 10.10 -9.76
CA GLY A 35 -1.63 10.67 -8.99
C GLY A 35 -0.95 9.67 -8.06
N ALA A 36 -1.75 8.85 -7.34
CA ALA A 36 -1.22 7.76 -6.52
C ALA A 36 -0.45 6.70 -7.33
N GLY A 37 -0.87 6.42 -8.57
CA GLY A 37 -0.13 5.51 -9.46
C GLY A 37 1.23 6.07 -9.82
N ILE A 38 1.30 7.32 -10.28
CA ILE A 38 2.58 7.99 -10.56
C ILE A 38 3.50 7.98 -9.32
N ILE A 39 2.95 8.28 -8.14
CA ILE A 39 3.73 8.29 -6.90
C ILE A 39 4.24 6.89 -6.55
N MET A 40 3.37 5.88 -6.51
CA MET A 40 3.72 4.55 -6.01
C MET A 40 4.46 3.68 -7.03
N ASP A 41 4.25 3.89 -8.33
CA ASP A 41 4.88 3.11 -9.40
C ASP A 41 6.16 3.73 -9.96
N ILE A 42 6.38 5.04 -9.76
CA ILE A 42 7.58 5.74 -10.28
C ILE A 42 8.35 6.41 -9.16
N LEU A 43 7.73 7.36 -8.46
CA LEU A 43 8.48 8.25 -7.58
C LEU A 43 9.02 7.53 -6.35
N MET A 44 8.20 6.70 -5.69
CA MET A 44 8.63 5.95 -4.53
C MET A 44 9.66 4.85 -4.87
N PRO A 45 9.51 4.07 -5.96
CA PRO A 45 10.55 3.15 -6.40
C PRO A 45 11.90 3.81 -6.67
N VAL A 46 11.91 4.91 -7.43
CA VAL A 46 13.15 5.65 -7.71
C VAL A 46 13.76 6.20 -6.44
N HIS A 47 12.94 6.71 -5.53
CA HIS A 47 13.43 7.33 -4.31
C HIS A 47 14.01 6.28 -3.35
N TYR A 48 13.33 5.15 -3.15
CA TYR A 48 13.66 4.09 -2.15
C TYR A 48 14.46 2.92 -2.71
N ASP A 49 14.94 2.98 -3.95
CA ASP A 49 15.66 1.87 -4.60
C ASP A 49 14.83 0.57 -4.61
N LEU A 50 13.55 0.71 -5.00
CA LEU A 50 12.61 -0.42 -5.07
C LEU A 50 12.51 -0.99 -6.47
N THR A 51 12.12 -2.26 -6.55
CA THR A 51 11.62 -2.85 -7.79
C THR A 51 10.11 -2.66 -7.88
N CYS A 52 9.64 -1.96 -8.92
CA CYS A 52 8.22 -1.81 -9.19
C CYS A 52 7.72 -2.95 -10.09
N VAL A 53 6.68 -3.65 -9.66
CA VAL A 53 5.93 -4.62 -10.47
C VAL A 53 4.73 -3.91 -11.07
N LEU A 54 4.68 -3.81 -12.39
CA LEU A 54 3.53 -3.27 -13.11
C LEU A 54 2.56 -4.39 -13.49
N GLY A 55 1.28 -4.14 -13.25
CA GLY A 55 0.21 -4.98 -13.77
C GLY A 55 0.10 -4.90 -15.30
N PRO A 56 -0.64 -5.82 -15.93
CA PRO A 56 -0.89 -5.77 -17.37
C PRO A 56 -1.65 -4.49 -17.75
N PRO A 57 -1.29 -3.77 -18.82
CA PRO A 57 -1.78 -2.42 -19.11
C PRO A 57 -3.30 -2.33 -19.33
N GLU A 58 -3.94 -3.42 -19.75
CA GLU A 58 -5.36 -3.46 -20.08
C GLU A 58 -6.22 -4.13 -18.99
N ILE A 59 -5.59 -4.59 -17.90
CA ILE A 59 -6.29 -5.31 -16.83
C ILE A 59 -6.41 -4.41 -15.62
N ILE A 60 -7.64 -4.02 -15.30
CA ILE A 60 -7.93 -3.36 -14.03
C ILE A 60 -7.66 -4.35 -12.89
N ALA A 61 -6.82 -3.92 -11.96
CA ALA A 61 -6.47 -4.70 -10.77
C ALA A 61 -7.71 -5.20 -10.03
N ASN A 62 -7.72 -6.48 -9.71
CA ASN A 62 -8.82 -7.17 -9.04
C ASN A 62 -8.25 -8.31 -8.17
N ILE A 63 -9.12 -8.96 -7.39
CA ILE A 63 -8.71 -10.00 -6.44
C ILE A 63 -7.98 -11.18 -7.11
N LEU A 64 -8.40 -11.60 -8.29
CA LEU A 64 -7.70 -12.66 -9.04
C LEU A 64 -6.29 -12.22 -9.47
N SER A 65 -6.11 -10.94 -9.76
CA SER A 65 -4.79 -10.38 -10.08
C SER A 65 -3.91 -10.32 -8.83
N ILE A 66 -4.46 -9.92 -7.68
CA ILE A 66 -3.74 -9.96 -6.39
C ILE A 66 -3.32 -11.39 -6.05
N GLU A 67 -4.23 -12.36 -6.17
CA GLU A 67 -3.92 -13.76 -5.91
C GLU A 67 -2.75 -14.27 -6.76
N LYS A 68 -2.75 -13.97 -8.06
CA LYS A 68 -1.65 -14.33 -8.97
C LYS A 68 -0.35 -13.64 -8.61
N LEU A 69 -0.39 -12.34 -8.26
CA LEU A 69 0.79 -11.55 -7.91
C LEU A 69 1.42 -12.03 -6.59
N VAL A 70 0.61 -12.35 -5.58
CA VAL A 70 1.10 -12.91 -4.32
C VAL A 70 1.90 -14.19 -4.56
N GLN A 71 1.48 -15.01 -5.52
CA GLN A 71 2.13 -16.29 -5.84
C GLN A 71 3.40 -16.13 -6.70
N SER A 72 3.54 -15.04 -7.46
CA SER A 72 4.55 -14.94 -8.52
C SER A 72 5.55 -13.79 -8.37
N ALA A 73 5.20 -12.72 -7.64
CA ALA A 73 5.90 -11.44 -7.76
C ALA A 73 6.70 -10.99 -6.52
N ARG A 74 6.80 -11.83 -5.46
CA ARG A 74 7.59 -11.53 -4.23
C ARG A 74 7.39 -10.09 -3.69
N ILE A 75 6.16 -9.58 -3.74
CA ILE A 75 5.83 -8.20 -3.37
C ILE A 75 5.92 -8.01 -1.86
N ASN A 76 6.68 -7.00 -1.43
CA ASN A 76 6.82 -6.59 -0.03
C ASN A 76 5.75 -5.55 0.35
N ILE A 77 5.52 -4.60 -0.55
CA ILE A 77 4.70 -3.40 -0.32
C ILE A 77 3.55 -3.38 -1.32
N TRP A 78 2.32 -3.27 -0.82
CA TRP A 78 1.13 -3.22 -1.66
C TRP A 78 0.52 -1.83 -1.59
N SER A 79 0.33 -1.17 -2.73
CA SER A 79 -0.51 0.02 -2.82
C SER A 79 -1.84 -0.35 -3.45
N MET A 80 -2.93 -0.13 -2.73
CA MET A 80 -4.26 -0.58 -3.16
C MET A 80 -5.28 0.54 -3.11
N VAL A 81 -6.21 0.54 -4.08
CA VAL A 81 -7.45 1.32 -4.01
C VAL A 81 -8.36 0.76 -2.91
N PRO A 82 -9.24 1.57 -2.28
CA PRO A 82 -10.05 1.13 -1.15
C PRO A 82 -10.99 -0.02 -1.51
N LEU A 83 -11.54 -0.01 -2.73
CA LEU A 83 -12.38 -1.08 -3.26
C LEU A 83 -11.68 -2.45 -3.26
N LEU A 84 -10.36 -2.47 -3.47
CA LEU A 84 -9.61 -3.73 -3.52
C LEU A 84 -9.34 -4.27 -2.11
N VAL A 85 -9.09 -3.38 -1.14
CA VAL A 85 -8.98 -3.73 0.28
C VAL A 85 -10.32 -4.23 0.82
N ASP A 86 -11.42 -3.59 0.45
CA ASP A 86 -12.77 -4.03 0.81
C ASP A 86 -13.04 -5.45 0.32
N LYS A 87 -12.83 -5.70 -0.98
CA LYS A 87 -12.97 -7.05 -1.57
C LYS A 87 -12.02 -8.07 -0.93
N LEU A 88 -10.80 -7.67 -0.58
CA LEU A 88 -9.83 -8.54 0.06
C LEU A 88 -10.30 -8.96 1.46
N GLY A 89 -10.92 -8.06 2.21
CA GLY A 89 -11.56 -8.36 3.50
C GLY A 89 -12.71 -9.36 3.41
N GLU A 90 -13.34 -9.46 2.24
CA GLU A 90 -14.39 -10.44 1.93
C GLU A 90 -13.86 -11.70 1.22
N THR A 91 -12.53 -11.84 1.05
CA THR A 91 -11.91 -13.00 0.39
C THR A 91 -10.80 -13.63 1.25
N PRO A 92 -11.16 -14.37 2.33
CA PRO A 92 -10.20 -14.92 3.29
C PRO A 92 -9.09 -15.77 2.65
N ASP A 93 -9.44 -16.60 1.66
CA ASP A 93 -8.52 -17.51 0.99
C ASP A 93 -7.36 -16.78 0.26
N VAL A 94 -7.63 -15.58 -0.24
CA VAL A 94 -6.61 -14.73 -0.89
C VAL A 94 -5.87 -13.89 0.15
N LEU A 95 -6.58 -13.37 1.15
CA LEU A 95 -6.00 -12.60 2.24
C LEU A 95 -4.97 -13.42 3.03
N ASP A 96 -5.25 -14.69 3.32
CA ASP A 96 -4.31 -15.54 4.05
C ASP A 96 -2.99 -15.79 3.29
N LYS A 97 -3.00 -15.70 1.96
CA LYS A 97 -1.76 -15.79 1.15
C LYS A 97 -0.85 -14.59 1.38
N LEU A 98 -1.40 -13.42 1.70
CA LEU A 98 -0.65 -12.21 2.04
C LEU A 98 -0.02 -12.27 3.44
N ARG A 99 -0.41 -13.23 4.29
CA ARG A 99 0.26 -13.47 5.58
C ARG A 99 1.68 -13.98 5.40
N SER A 100 1.92 -14.72 4.31
CA SER A 100 3.22 -15.33 4.06
C SER A 100 4.23 -14.28 3.56
N PRO A 101 5.50 -14.36 3.98
CA PRO A 101 6.55 -13.52 3.42
C PRO A 101 6.58 -13.61 1.88
N PRO A 102 6.87 -12.50 1.18
CA PRO A 102 7.53 -11.29 1.70
C PRO A 102 6.60 -10.11 2.01
N SER A 103 5.28 -10.27 1.94
CA SER A 103 4.32 -9.17 2.17
C SER A 103 4.47 -8.58 3.58
N ARG A 104 4.53 -7.25 3.69
CA ARG A 104 4.70 -6.55 4.98
C ARG A 104 3.55 -5.63 5.35
N PHE A 105 3.08 -4.83 4.40
CA PHE A 105 1.96 -3.91 4.63
C PHE A 105 1.26 -3.51 3.34
N ILE A 106 0.05 -2.99 3.50
CA ILE A 106 -0.78 -2.40 2.46
C ILE A 106 -0.91 -0.90 2.74
N CYS A 107 -0.55 -0.06 1.77
CA CYS A 107 -0.92 1.33 1.72
C CYS A 107 -2.25 1.46 0.98
N VAL A 108 -3.33 1.77 1.70
CA VAL A 108 -4.63 2.10 1.10
C VAL A 108 -4.77 3.61 0.98
N SER A 109 -5.25 4.11 -0.15
CA SER A 109 -5.42 5.56 -0.36
C SER A 109 -6.46 5.84 -1.44
N GLY A 110 -6.83 7.12 -1.64
CA GLY A 110 -7.70 7.54 -2.75
C GLY A 110 -9.20 7.40 -2.48
N GLY A 111 -9.61 7.17 -1.24
CA GLY A 111 -11.01 7.17 -0.83
C GLY A 111 -11.23 6.52 0.53
N LEU A 112 -12.48 6.47 0.98
CA LEU A 112 -12.86 5.81 2.22
C LEU A 112 -12.86 4.29 2.04
N VAL A 113 -12.31 3.57 3.01
CA VAL A 113 -12.45 2.11 3.12
C VAL A 113 -13.42 1.78 4.25
N PRO A 114 -14.35 0.82 4.08
CA PRO A 114 -15.18 0.36 5.19
C PRO A 114 -14.30 -0.19 6.32
N VAL A 115 -14.45 0.36 7.53
CA VAL A 115 -13.65 -0.03 8.71
C VAL A 115 -13.77 -1.53 9.00
N THR A 116 -14.94 -2.12 8.76
CA THR A 116 -15.17 -3.57 8.94
C THR A 116 -14.25 -4.41 8.08
N SER A 117 -14.17 -4.10 6.78
CA SER A 117 -13.35 -4.85 5.82
C SER A 117 -11.87 -4.54 6.02
N ALA A 118 -11.53 -3.27 6.23
CA ALA A 118 -10.17 -2.84 6.51
C ALA A 118 -9.63 -3.48 7.79
N SER A 119 -10.45 -3.64 8.83
CA SER A 119 -10.07 -4.32 10.09
C SER A 119 -9.77 -5.80 9.89
N LYS A 120 -10.56 -6.51 9.07
CA LYS A 120 -10.27 -7.93 8.72
C LYS A 120 -8.92 -8.05 8.03
N VAL A 121 -8.66 -7.22 7.00
CA VAL A 121 -7.39 -7.21 6.27
C VAL A 121 -6.25 -6.84 7.20
N ASN A 122 -6.44 -5.76 7.96
CA ASN A 122 -5.49 -5.25 8.91
C ASN A 122 -5.17 -6.27 10.00
N GLY A 123 -6.05 -7.21 10.37
CA GLY A 123 -5.73 -8.31 11.28
C GLY A 123 -4.72 -9.33 10.73
N VAL A 124 -4.62 -9.45 9.39
CA VAL A 124 -3.70 -10.38 8.71
C VAL A 124 -2.41 -9.69 8.29
N LEU A 125 -2.52 -8.57 7.58
CA LEU A 125 -1.40 -7.78 7.09
C LEU A 125 -1.63 -6.31 7.43
N ARG A 126 -0.62 -5.60 7.94
CA ARG A 126 -0.78 -4.20 8.38
C ARG A 126 -1.33 -3.34 7.24
N VAL A 127 -2.42 -2.61 7.49
CA VAL A 127 -2.98 -1.61 6.59
C VAL A 127 -2.60 -0.23 7.11
N LEU A 128 -2.01 0.58 6.24
CA LEU A 128 -1.72 2.00 6.44
C LEU A 128 -2.75 2.79 5.62
N ASN A 129 -3.65 3.48 6.29
CA ASN A 129 -4.64 4.33 5.65
C ASN A 129 -4.01 5.70 5.35
N LEU A 130 -3.64 5.91 4.09
CA LEU A 130 -2.96 7.14 3.67
C LEU A 130 -3.98 8.15 3.15
N THR A 131 -3.94 9.34 3.75
CA THR A 131 -4.66 10.50 3.25
C THR A 131 -3.74 11.33 2.37
N GLY A 132 -4.24 11.75 1.22
CA GLY A 132 -3.48 12.58 0.31
C GLY A 132 -4.32 13.16 -0.81
N THR A 133 -3.80 14.21 -1.43
CA THR A 133 -4.35 14.79 -2.66
C THR A 133 -3.28 14.82 -3.73
N THR A 134 -3.66 15.06 -4.99
CA THR A 134 -2.68 15.21 -6.07
C THR A 134 -1.71 16.36 -5.79
N GLU A 135 -2.20 17.44 -5.19
CA GLU A 135 -1.44 18.65 -4.84
C GLU A 135 -0.57 18.48 -3.59
N GLY A 136 -1.09 17.78 -2.58
CA GLY A 136 -0.44 17.59 -1.27
C GLY A 136 0.37 16.29 -1.14
N LEU A 137 0.27 15.40 -2.13
CA LEU A 137 0.82 14.04 -2.11
C LEU A 137 0.35 13.29 -0.85
N PHE A 138 1.18 12.38 -0.31
CA PHE A 138 0.96 11.66 0.95
C PHE A 138 1.75 12.27 2.12
N ILE A 139 2.01 13.57 2.10
CA ILE A 139 2.86 14.22 3.11
C ILE A 139 2.16 14.19 4.48
N GLY A 140 2.91 13.84 5.52
CA GLY A 140 2.45 13.91 6.91
C GLY A 140 1.71 12.68 7.44
N ASN A 141 1.55 11.62 6.64
CA ASN A 141 0.96 10.38 7.14
C ASN A 141 1.92 9.69 8.13
N LEU A 142 1.38 9.28 9.27
CA LEU A 142 2.11 8.61 10.33
C LEU A 142 1.65 7.15 10.44
N VAL A 143 2.54 6.29 10.94
CA VAL A 143 2.17 4.93 11.36
C VAL A 143 1.57 5.05 12.75
N VAL A 144 0.24 5.01 12.81
CA VAL A 144 -0.53 4.98 14.06
C VAL A 144 -0.62 3.56 14.62
N ASP A 145 -1.36 3.37 15.71
CA ASP A 145 -1.68 2.04 16.24
C ASP A 145 -2.53 1.22 15.27
N ARG A 146 -2.56 -0.11 15.46
CA ARG A 146 -3.18 -1.00 14.49
C ARG A 146 -4.68 -0.74 14.35
N ASP A 147 -5.35 -0.55 15.48
CA ASP A 147 -6.80 -0.39 15.55
C ASP A 147 -7.25 1.07 15.48
N ASP A 148 -6.31 2.00 15.29
CA ASP A 148 -6.59 3.41 15.09
C ASP A 148 -6.95 3.66 13.62
N TRP A 149 -8.25 3.86 13.37
CA TRP A 149 -8.82 4.18 12.07
C TRP A 149 -9.27 5.64 11.96
N SER A 150 -8.92 6.47 12.95
CA SER A 150 -9.32 7.89 12.99
C SER A 150 -8.66 8.73 11.91
#